data_AF-A0A7C2LTC1-F1
#
_entry.id   AF-A0A7C2LTC1-F1
#
_cell.length_a   1.000
_cell.length_b   1.000
_cell.length_c   1.000
_cell.angle_alpha   90.00
_cell.angle_beta   90.00
_cell.angle_gamma   90.00
#
_symmetry.space_group_name_H-M   'P 1'
#
loop_
_entity.id
_entity.type
_entity.pdbx_description
1 polymer ?
#
loop_
_entity_poly.entity_id
_entity_poly.type
_entity_poly.pdbx_seq_one_letter_code
_entity_poly.pdbx_strand_id
1 'polypeptide(L)'
;MTALQVSAQKQLRQVVEQIERLEEEKKALAGDIRDKLAEAKALGFDVKVLRKVLSLRKKSQAERQEEEAILAVYMHALGMIDEPPAAAVMDAAE
;
A
#
# COMPACT_ATOMS: atom_id res chain seq x y z
N MET A 1 -19.94 -31.23 22.66
CA MET A 1 -20.10 -29.78 22.47
C MET A 1 -19.76 -29.09 23.78
N THR A 2 -18.57 -28.54 23.90
CA THR A 2 -18.14 -27.86 25.13
C THR A 2 -18.66 -26.43 25.10
N ALA A 3 -19.55 -26.08 26.03
CA ALA A 3 -19.99 -24.70 26.21
C ALA A 3 -18.84 -23.84 26.75
N LEU A 4 -18.63 -22.65 26.19
CA LEU A 4 -17.68 -21.68 26.73
C LEU A 4 -18.08 -21.29 28.15
N GLN A 5 -17.11 -21.26 29.07
CA GLN A 5 -17.31 -20.75 30.42
C GLN A 5 -17.76 -19.28 30.37
N VAL A 6 -18.61 -18.86 31.30
CA VAL A 6 -19.22 -17.51 31.31
C VAL A 6 -18.18 -16.38 31.28
N SER A 7 -17.02 -16.56 31.90
CA SER A 7 -15.90 -15.61 31.84
C SER A 7 -15.36 -15.45 30.41
N ALA A 8 -15.15 -16.56 29.70
CA ALA A 8 -14.69 -16.57 28.32
C ALA A 8 -15.72 -15.94 27.37
N GLN A 9 -17.02 -16.11 27.62
CA GLN A 9 -18.08 -15.45 26.86
C GLN A 9 -18.04 -13.92 27.02
N LYS A 10 -17.78 -13.43 28.25
CA LYS A 10 -17.65 -11.98 28.51
C LYS A 10 -16.42 -11.39 27.83
N GLN A 11 -15.28 -12.09 27.91
CA GLN A 11 -14.05 -11.68 27.21
C GLN A 11 -14.25 -11.65 25.70
N LEU A 12 -14.87 -12.68 25.13
CA LEU A 12 -15.19 -12.72 23.71
C LEU A 12 -16.05 -11.53 23.28
N ARG A 13 -17.10 -11.22 24.04
CA ARG A 13 -17.96 -10.06 23.77
C ARG A 13 -17.16 -8.76 23.77
N GLN A 14 -16.31 -8.54 24.78
CA GLN A 14 -15.47 -7.34 24.85
C GLN A 14 -14.51 -7.22 23.66
N VAL A 15 -13.90 -8.32 23.23
CA VAL A 15 -13.02 -8.34 22.06
C VAL A 15 -13.79 -8.00 20.78
N VAL A 16 -14.97 -8.60 20.59
CA VAL A 16 -15.83 -8.32 19.42
C VAL A 16 -16.23 -6.84 19.38
N GLU A 17 -16.72 -6.31 20.50
CA GLU A 17 -17.11 -4.89 20.59
C GLU A 17 -15.93 -3.93 20.33
N GLN A 18 -14.71 -4.30 20.73
CA GLN A 18 -13.51 -3.53 20.41
C GLN A 18 -13.19 -3.57 18.91
N ILE A 19 -13.26 -4.74 18.28
CA ILE A 19 -13.01 -4.91 16.85
C ILE A 19 -14.05 -4.14 16.02
N GLU A 20 -15.33 -4.18 16.39
CA GLU A 20 -16.38 -3.45 15.70
C GLU A 20 -16.13 -1.95 15.71
N ARG A 21 -15.76 -1.38 16.87
CA ARG A 21 -15.36 0.03 16.96
C ARG A 21 -14.16 0.36 16.05
N LEU A 22 -13.14 -0.49 16.05
CA LEU A 22 -11.97 -0.30 15.18
C LEU A 22 -12.30 -0.37 13.69
N GLU A 23 -13.23 -1.25 13.28
CA GLU A 23 -13.70 -1.33 11.89
C GLU A 23 -14.54 -0.10 11.49
N GLU A 24 -15.33 0.45 12.41
CA GLU A 24 -16.02 1.73 12.19
C GLU A 24 -15.05 2.90 12.01
N GLU A 25 -14.04 3.01 12.88
CA GLU A 25 -12.98 4.03 12.78
C GLU A 25 -12.21 3.90 11.45
N LYS A 26 -11.82 2.68 11.09
CA LYS A 26 -11.16 2.39 9.80
C LYS A 26 -12.04 2.78 8.61
N LYS A 27 -13.34 2.54 8.67
CA LYS A 27 -14.30 2.96 7.63
C LYS A 27 -14.39 4.48 7.53
N ALA A 28 -14.42 5.19 8.65
CA ALA A 28 -14.41 6.65 8.68
C ALA A 28 -13.12 7.20 8.04
N LEU A 29 -11.95 6.71 8.45
CA LEU A 29 -10.65 7.09 7.87
C LEU A 29 -10.56 6.77 6.37
N ALA A 30 -11.11 5.63 5.94
CA ALA A 30 -11.19 5.29 4.52
C ALA A 30 -12.15 6.23 3.75
N GLY A 31 -13.13 6.84 4.41
CA GLY A 31 -13.92 7.96 3.90
C GLY A 31 -13.06 9.19 3.68
N ASP A 32 -12.37 9.65 4.72
CA ASP A 32 -11.52 10.84 4.66
C ASP A 32 -10.44 10.76 3.57
N ILE A 33 -9.81 9.58 3.42
CA ILE A 33 -8.84 9.33 2.34
C ILE A 33 -9.49 9.46 0.96
N ARG A 34 -10.72 8.96 0.78
CA ARG A 34 -11.42 9.07 -0.51
C ARG A 34 -11.76 10.52 -0.82
N ASP A 35 -12.19 11.29 0.16
CA ASP A 35 -12.52 12.69 -0.01
C ASP A 35 -11.28 13.52 -0.39
N LYS A 36 -10.12 13.25 0.25
CA LYS A 36 -8.84 13.87 -0.14
C LYS A 36 -8.40 13.53 -1.56
N LEU A 37 -8.60 12.28 -1.98
CA LEU A 37 -8.33 11.89 -3.37
C LEU A 37 -9.31 12.54 -4.35
N ALA A 38 -10.56 12.78 -3.95
CA ALA A 38 -11.55 13.49 -4.75
C ALA A 38 -11.21 14.98 -4.88
N GLU A 39 -10.77 15.62 -3.80
CA GLU A 39 -10.22 16.99 -3.81
C GLU A 39 -9.03 17.08 -4.78
N ALA A 40 -8.08 16.15 -4.69
CA ALA A 40 -6.93 16.11 -5.60
C ALA A 40 -7.36 15.95 -7.07
N LYS A 41 -8.38 15.14 -7.33
CA LYS A 41 -8.96 15.01 -8.67
C LYS A 41 -9.55 16.33 -9.17
N ALA A 42 -10.27 17.06 -8.32
CA ALA A 42 -10.84 18.36 -8.66
C ALA A 42 -9.77 19.42 -8.96
N LEU A 43 -8.59 19.29 -8.33
CA LEU A 43 -7.41 20.11 -8.62
C LEU A 43 -6.66 19.67 -9.90
N GLY A 44 -7.10 18.61 -10.58
CA GLY A 44 -6.53 18.12 -11.84
C GLY A 44 -5.47 17.03 -11.69
N PHE A 45 -5.24 16.49 -10.49
CA PHE A 45 -4.29 15.39 -10.31
C PHE A 45 -4.87 14.03 -10.73
N ASP A 46 -4.03 13.16 -11.31
CA ASP A 46 -4.39 11.77 -11.58
C ASP A 46 -4.37 10.94 -10.29
N VAL A 47 -5.57 10.53 -9.84
CA VAL A 47 -5.77 9.73 -8.63
C VAL A 47 -5.10 8.35 -8.70
N LYS A 48 -5.01 7.73 -9.88
CA LYS A 48 -4.34 6.42 -10.04
C LYS A 48 -2.84 6.57 -9.80
N VAL A 49 -2.24 7.61 -10.37
CA VAL A 49 -0.81 7.91 -10.16
C VAL A 49 -0.55 8.28 -8.71
N LEU A 50 -1.40 9.11 -8.08
CA LEU A 50 -1.27 9.42 -6.65
C LEU A 50 -1.31 8.18 -5.76
N ARG A 51 -2.20 7.22 -6.02
CA ARG A 51 -2.21 5.95 -5.27
C ARG A 51 -0.92 5.15 -5.46
N LYS A 52 -0.35 5.14 -6.68
CA LYS A 52 0.94 4.51 -6.94
C LYS A 52 2.05 5.21 -6.15
N VAL A 53 2.08 6.55 -6.13
CA VAL A 53 3.03 7.33 -5.33
C VAL A 53 2.89 7.02 -3.84
N LEU A 54 1.68 6.98 -3.28
CA LEU A 54 1.45 6.61 -1.88
C LEU A 54 1.95 5.20 -1.58
N SER A 55 1.75 4.24 -2.49
CA SER A 55 2.28 2.88 -2.34
C SER A 55 3.81 2.84 -2.38
N LEU A 56 4.44 3.61 -3.28
CA LEU A 56 5.90 3.69 -3.37
C LEU A 56 6.49 4.33 -2.11
N ARG A 57 5.85 5.37 -1.57
CA ARG A 57 6.30 6.07 -0.36
C ARG A 57 6.24 5.22 0.92
N LYS A 58 5.53 4.09 0.90
CA LYS A 58 5.52 3.12 2.01
C LYS A 58 6.74 2.21 2.01
N LYS A 59 7.44 2.10 0.87
CA LYS A 59 8.65 1.30 0.72
C LYS A 59 9.87 2.12 1.13
N SER A 60 10.88 1.43 1.65
CA SER A 60 12.20 2.01 1.86
C SER A 60 12.83 2.48 0.54
N GLN A 61 13.91 3.26 0.62
CA GLN A 61 14.64 3.65 -0.58
C GLN A 61 15.31 2.44 -1.26
N ALA A 62 15.90 1.53 -0.48
CA ALA A 62 16.55 0.33 -0.99
C ALA A 62 15.56 -0.59 -1.72
N GLU A 63 14.41 -0.90 -1.13
CA GLU A 63 13.38 -1.72 -1.78
C GLU A 63 12.89 -1.10 -3.10
N ARG A 64 12.77 0.23 -3.17
CA ARG A 64 12.39 0.91 -4.42
C ARG A 64 13.46 0.78 -5.48
N GLN A 65 14.73 0.96 -5.12
CA GLN A 65 15.85 0.86 -6.05
C GLN A 65 16.00 -0.55 -6.60
N GLU A 66 15.90 -1.56 -5.74
CA GLU A 66 15.96 -2.97 -6.14
C GLU A 66 14.81 -3.33 -7.11
N GLU A 67 13.57 -2.95 -6.77
CA GLU A 67 12.42 -3.18 -7.65
C GLU A 67 12.53 -2.43 -8.98
N GLU A 68 13.01 -1.19 -8.96
CA GLU A 68 13.21 -0.37 -10.16
C GLU A 68 14.29 -0.98 -11.07
N ALA A 69 15.38 -1.51 -10.51
CA ALA A 69 16.43 -2.20 -11.25
C ALA A 69 15.89 -3.46 -11.95
N ILE A 70 15.14 -4.30 -11.23
CA ILE A 70 14.52 -5.51 -11.79
C ILE A 70 13.50 -5.15 -12.88
N LEU A 71 12.65 -4.16 -12.61
CA LEU A 71 11.65 -3.68 -13.56
C LEU A 71 12.30 -3.21 -14.85
N ALA A 72 13.39 -2.45 -14.76
CA ALA A 72 14.13 -1.98 -15.92
C ALA A 72 14.67 -3.13 -16.77
N VAL A 73 15.25 -4.16 -16.15
CA VAL A 73 15.73 -5.36 -16.86
C VAL A 73 14.59 -6.03 -17.63
N TYR A 74 13.41 -6.18 -17.02
CA TYR A 74 12.25 -6.77 -17.68
C TYR A 74 11.71 -5.89 -18.81
N MET A 75 11.63 -4.57 -18.62
CA MET A 75 11.17 -3.65 -19.66
C MET A 75 12.11 -3.64 -20.86
N HIS A 76 13.42 -3.65 -20.64
CA HIS A 76 14.42 -3.77 -21.70
C HIS A 76 14.30 -5.10 -22.44
N ALA A 77 14.20 -6.22 -21.72
CA ALA A 77 14.02 -7.54 -22.33
C ALA A 77 12.73 -7.65 -23.18
N LEU A 78 11.70 -6.88 -22.85
CA LEU A 78 10.44 -6.79 -23.59
C LEU A 78 10.46 -5.73 -24.71
N GLY A 79 11.57 -5.03 -24.93
CA GLY A 79 11.67 -3.97 -25.95
C GLY A 79 10.82 -2.73 -25.65
N MET A 80 10.47 -2.51 -24.37
CA MET A 80 9.69 -1.36 -23.94
C MET A 80 10.56 -0.13 -23.66
N ILE A 81 11.87 -0.31 -23.52
CA ILE A 81 12.88 0.75 -23.37
C ILE A 81 14.16 0.35 -24.13
N ASP A 82 14.83 1.32 -24.75
CA ASP A 82 16.02 1.09 -25.59
C ASP A 82 17.32 0.91 -24.78
N GLU A 83 17.40 1.52 -23.59
CA GLU A 83 18.57 1.43 -22.71
C GLU A 83 18.12 1.31 -21.26
N PRO A 84 18.75 0.46 -20.42
CA PRO A 84 18.47 0.43 -19.00
C PRO A 84 18.74 1.81 -18.39
N PRO A 85 17.85 2.33 -17.51
CA PRO A 85 18.06 3.62 -16.88
C PRO A 85 19.38 3.62 -16.11
N ALA A 86 20.13 4.73 -16.19
CA ALA A 86 21.49 4.88 -15.67
C ALA A 86 21.71 4.38 -14.22
N ALA A 87 20.66 4.39 -13.39
CA ALA A 87 20.70 3.87 -12.02
C ALA A 87 20.89 2.34 -11.94
N ALA A 88 20.37 1.57 -12.89
CA ALA A 88 20.52 0.11 -12.93
C ALA A 88 21.94 -0.32 -13.39
N VAL A 89 22.65 0.54 -14.11
CA VAL A 89 23.97 0.24 -14.69
C VAL A 89 25.10 0.44 -13.67
N MET A 90 24.89 1.29 -12.66
CA MET A 90 25.90 1.57 -11.63
C MET A 90 25.97 0.49 -10.54
N ASP A 91 24.84 -0.15 -10.20
CA ASP A 91 24.75 -1.12 -9.10
C ASP A 91 25.07 -2.57 -9.52
N ALA A 92 25.05 -2.86 -10.82
CA ALA A 92 25.45 -4.16 -11.37
C ALA A 92 26.96 -4.30 -11.61
N ALA A 93 27.73 -3.24 -11.35
CA ALA A 93 29.17 -3.15 -11.62
C ALA A 93 30.06 -3.25 -10.34
N GLU A 94 29.47 -3.48 -9.16
CA GLU A 94 30.18 -3.87 -7.93
C GLU A 94 29.97 -5.35 -7.58
#